data_AF-A0A1I6SEB4-F1
#
_entry.id   AF-A0A1I6SEB4-F1
#
_cell.length_a   1.000
_cell.length_b   1.000
_cell.length_c   1.000
_cell.angle_alpha   90.00
_cell.angle_beta   90.00
_cell.angle_gamma   90.00
#
_symmetry.space_group_name_H-M   'P 1'
#
loop_
_entity.id
_entity.type
_entity.pdbx_description
1 polymer ?
#
loop_
_entity_poly.entity_id
_entity_poly.type
_entity_poly.pdbx_seq_one_letter_code
_entity_poly.pdbx_strand_id
1 'polypeptide(L)'
;MDFREATEEDVDEIRRVARDSLESLYTDFLSEETVSGALEQWYGDSFAEDVRDDHTLFLVVERDGEIAGFSQSVLVGQRYGTGQLLWLHVHPDHRSSGVGVRLLVRTRERLLEEGADQVRCFVLADNEGGNRFYEDHGFERAGQREVDIGDETFTENIYAESGTEEDEDWEAVDQREIDGENVYVSYGEAVRGSKSPFYPAYGTDELEDRYGWLCGNCDSIDNAMDTMGRIECNSCGNRRKATRWDASYL
;
A
#
# COMPACT_ATOMS: atom_id res chain seq x y z
N MET A 1 11.35 -8.36 1.45
CA MET A 1 10.08 -7.89 0.87
C MET A 1 10.40 -7.09 -0.37
N ASP A 2 9.78 -7.42 -1.49
CA ASP A 2 10.04 -6.82 -2.80
C ASP A 2 8.73 -6.32 -3.42
N PHE A 3 8.76 -5.16 -4.10
CA PHE A 3 7.60 -4.56 -4.75
C PHE A 3 7.89 -4.42 -6.23
N ARG A 4 6.99 -4.92 -7.08
CA ARG A 4 7.13 -4.86 -8.54
C ARG A 4 5.77 -4.83 -9.22
N GLU A 5 5.76 -4.41 -10.47
CA GLU A 5 4.59 -4.59 -11.33
C GLU A 5 4.31 -6.08 -11.53
N ALA A 6 3.02 -6.43 -11.54
CA ALA A 6 2.58 -7.78 -11.82
C ALA A 6 2.82 -8.13 -13.30
N THR A 7 2.97 -9.41 -13.55
CA THR A 7 3.06 -10.00 -14.87
C THR A 7 2.02 -11.10 -15.01
N GLU A 8 1.82 -11.64 -16.22
CA GLU A 8 0.92 -12.78 -16.42
C GLU A 8 1.30 -14.00 -15.58
N GLU A 9 2.58 -14.15 -15.21
CA GLU A 9 3.05 -15.25 -14.34
C GLU A 9 2.48 -15.14 -12.91
N ASP A 10 2.01 -13.96 -12.50
CA ASP A 10 1.47 -13.69 -11.16
C ASP A 10 -0.04 -13.89 -11.06
N VAL A 11 -0.73 -14.12 -12.18
CA VAL A 11 -2.20 -14.17 -12.27
C VAL A 11 -2.82 -15.15 -11.28
N ASP A 12 -2.27 -16.36 -11.19
CA ASP A 12 -2.82 -17.41 -10.31
C ASP A 12 -2.59 -17.08 -8.83
N GLU A 13 -1.46 -16.46 -8.48
CA GLU A 13 -1.18 -16.03 -7.11
C GLU A 13 -2.01 -14.80 -6.72
N ILE A 14 -2.23 -13.84 -7.63
CA ILE A 14 -3.13 -12.71 -7.38
C ILE A 14 -4.56 -13.20 -7.14
N ARG A 15 -5.05 -14.13 -7.97
CA ARG A 15 -6.36 -14.79 -7.77
C ARG A 15 -6.48 -15.45 -6.40
N ARG A 16 -5.41 -16.13 -5.96
CA ARG A 16 -5.34 -16.76 -4.64
C ARG A 16 -5.48 -15.71 -3.54
N VAL A 17 -4.65 -14.66 -3.57
CA VAL A 17 -4.69 -13.57 -2.57
C VAL A 17 -6.04 -12.86 -2.55
N ALA A 18 -6.65 -12.60 -3.71
CA ALA A 18 -7.96 -11.97 -3.81
C ALA A 18 -9.05 -12.82 -3.15
N ARG A 19 -9.07 -14.14 -3.47
CA ARG A 19 -9.99 -15.10 -2.85
C ARG A 19 -9.81 -15.16 -1.34
N ASP A 20 -8.60 -15.44 -0.88
CA ASP A 20 -8.31 -15.63 0.55
C ASP A 20 -8.60 -14.34 1.35
N SER A 21 -8.35 -13.17 0.75
CA SER A 21 -8.67 -11.89 1.37
C SER A 21 -10.17 -11.61 1.45
N LEU A 22 -10.93 -11.89 0.38
CA LEU A 22 -12.38 -11.67 0.32
C LEU A 22 -13.11 -12.63 1.24
N GLU A 23 -12.78 -13.92 1.19
CA GLU A 23 -13.38 -14.95 2.06
C GLU A 23 -13.10 -14.72 3.54
N SER A 24 -12.00 -14.03 3.89
CA SER A 24 -11.66 -13.75 5.29
C SER A 24 -12.40 -12.56 5.91
N LEU A 25 -12.77 -11.53 5.15
CA LEU A 25 -13.29 -10.26 5.71
C LEU A 25 -14.67 -9.90 5.17
N TYR A 26 -15.00 -10.33 3.97
CA TYR A 26 -16.20 -9.87 3.29
C TYR A 26 -17.38 -10.80 3.56
N THR A 27 -17.17 -12.03 4.03
CA THR A 27 -18.27 -12.92 4.45
C THR A 27 -19.09 -12.37 5.63
N ASP A 28 -18.58 -11.37 6.34
CA ASP A 28 -19.30 -10.71 7.43
C ASP A 28 -20.49 -9.87 6.92
N PHE A 29 -20.47 -9.41 5.67
CA PHE A 29 -21.52 -8.58 5.08
C PHE A 29 -21.87 -8.89 3.61
N LEU A 30 -21.08 -9.71 2.92
CA LEU A 30 -21.37 -10.30 1.61
C LEU A 30 -21.70 -11.78 1.77
N SER A 31 -22.63 -12.30 0.97
CA SER A 31 -22.90 -13.74 0.95
C SER A 31 -21.79 -14.52 0.21
N GLU A 32 -21.66 -15.82 0.48
CA GLU A 32 -20.72 -16.69 -0.25
C GLU A 32 -20.98 -16.67 -1.78
N GLU A 33 -22.25 -16.57 -2.18
CA GLU A 33 -22.63 -16.46 -3.60
C GLU A 33 -22.16 -15.12 -4.19
N THR A 34 -22.31 -14.02 -3.46
CA THR A 34 -21.85 -12.68 -3.84
C THR A 34 -20.32 -12.64 -3.97
N VAL A 35 -19.59 -13.24 -3.02
CA VAL A 35 -18.12 -13.33 -3.07
C VAL A 35 -17.66 -14.18 -4.25
N SER A 36 -18.29 -15.33 -4.49
CA SER A 36 -17.96 -16.17 -5.65
C SER A 36 -18.26 -15.45 -6.97
N GLY A 37 -19.37 -14.71 -7.06
CA GLY A 37 -19.72 -13.92 -8.23
C GLY A 37 -18.72 -12.78 -8.48
N ALA A 38 -18.29 -12.10 -7.42
CA ALA A 38 -17.27 -11.05 -7.48
C ALA A 38 -15.92 -11.58 -7.99
N LEU A 39 -15.49 -12.73 -7.48
CA LEU A 39 -14.25 -13.39 -7.88
C LEU A 39 -14.28 -13.81 -9.35
N GLU A 40 -15.39 -14.37 -9.83
CA GLU A 40 -15.55 -14.71 -11.25
C GLU A 40 -15.57 -13.45 -12.13
N GLN A 41 -16.26 -12.40 -11.69
CA GLN A 41 -16.40 -11.16 -12.44
C GLN A 41 -15.08 -10.40 -12.59
N TRP A 42 -14.29 -10.30 -11.51
CA TRP A 42 -13.08 -9.48 -11.49
C TRP A 42 -11.79 -10.27 -11.71
N TYR A 43 -11.75 -11.54 -11.30
CA TYR A 43 -10.57 -12.38 -11.34
C TYR A 43 -10.77 -13.68 -12.12
N GLY A 44 -11.86 -13.78 -12.91
CA GLY A 44 -12.16 -14.90 -13.79
C GLY A 44 -11.23 -14.96 -15.01
N ASP A 45 -11.64 -15.71 -16.04
CA ASP A 45 -10.77 -16.09 -17.16
C ASP A 45 -10.11 -14.90 -17.90
N SER A 46 -10.78 -13.74 -17.95
CA SER A 46 -10.27 -12.53 -18.62
C SER A 46 -9.21 -11.76 -17.82
N PHE A 47 -9.01 -12.05 -16.54
CA PHE A 47 -8.14 -11.25 -15.67
C PHE A 47 -6.69 -11.13 -16.16
N ALA A 48 -6.17 -12.15 -16.86
CA ALA A 48 -4.84 -12.07 -17.47
C ALA A 48 -4.72 -10.99 -18.55
N GLU A 49 -5.84 -10.60 -19.19
CA GLU A 49 -5.90 -9.47 -20.11
C GLU A 49 -5.80 -8.14 -19.37
N ASP A 50 -6.44 -8.02 -18.20
CA ASP A 50 -6.36 -6.81 -17.37
C ASP A 50 -4.95 -6.57 -16.85
N VAL A 51 -4.23 -7.63 -16.45
CA VAL A 51 -2.82 -7.54 -16.04
C VAL A 51 -1.90 -7.07 -17.18
N ARG A 52 -2.29 -7.29 -18.44
CA ARG A 52 -1.57 -6.82 -19.63
C ARG A 52 -1.98 -5.43 -20.10
N ASP A 53 -3.04 -4.85 -19.54
CA ASP A 53 -3.54 -3.55 -19.99
C ASP A 53 -2.61 -2.44 -19.48
N ASP A 54 -1.97 -1.72 -20.40
CA ASP A 54 -1.10 -0.57 -20.11
C ASP A 54 -1.83 0.58 -19.40
N HIS A 55 -3.17 0.57 -19.34
CA HIS A 55 -4.00 1.52 -18.62
C HIS A 55 -4.31 1.12 -17.17
N THR A 56 -3.96 -0.10 -16.78
CA THR A 56 -4.14 -0.63 -15.42
C THR A 56 -2.78 -0.90 -14.78
N LEU A 57 -2.60 -0.43 -13.56
CA LEU A 57 -1.42 -0.69 -12.77
C LEU A 57 -1.72 -1.75 -11.72
N PHE A 58 -1.06 -2.90 -11.84
CA PHE A 58 -1.03 -3.92 -10.80
C PHE A 58 0.34 -3.93 -10.13
N LEU A 59 0.40 -3.68 -8.82
CA LEU A 59 1.60 -3.89 -8.04
C LEU A 59 1.41 -5.09 -7.13
N VAL A 60 2.43 -5.96 -7.08
CA VAL A 60 2.50 -7.08 -6.15
C VAL A 60 3.61 -6.85 -5.14
N VAL A 61 3.41 -7.37 -3.94
CA VAL A 61 4.44 -7.41 -2.90
C VAL A 61 4.79 -8.85 -2.59
N GLU A 62 6.04 -9.22 -2.84
CA GLU A 62 6.58 -10.54 -2.57
C GLU A 62 7.27 -10.56 -1.20
N ARG A 63 6.95 -11.58 -0.39
CA ARG A 63 7.57 -11.86 0.90
C ARG A 63 7.83 -13.36 0.99
N ASP A 64 9.03 -13.75 1.40
CA ASP A 64 9.39 -15.15 1.62
C ASP A 64 9.15 -16.09 0.40
N GLY A 65 9.17 -15.53 -0.81
CA GLY A 65 9.00 -16.25 -2.08
C GLY A 65 7.54 -16.42 -2.53
N GLU A 66 6.59 -15.76 -1.88
CA GLU A 66 5.17 -15.76 -2.24
C GLU A 66 4.60 -14.33 -2.32
N ILE A 67 3.49 -14.17 -3.04
CA ILE A 67 2.79 -12.89 -3.11
C ILE A 67 2.00 -12.68 -1.82
N ALA A 68 2.42 -11.69 -1.04
CA ALA A 68 1.79 -11.33 0.24
C ALA A 68 0.60 -10.36 0.09
N GLY A 69 0.50 -9.70 -1.05
CA GLY A 69 -0.54 -8.71 -1.34
C GLY A 69 -0.42 -8.15 -2.75
N PHE A 70 -1.47 -7.48 -3.21
CA PHE A 70 -1.48 -6.75 -4.47
C PHE A 70 -2.41 -5.54 -4.42
N SER A 71 -2.12 -4.55 -5.26
CA SER A 71 -3.00 -3.43 -5.53
C SER A 71 -3.35 -3.37 -7.01
N GLN A 72 -4.55 -2.87 -7.31
CA GLN A 72 -5.02 -2.59 -8.65
C GLN A 72 -5.44 -1.13 -8.72
N SER A 73 -4.89 -0.42 -9.70
CA SER A 73 -5.15 1.00 -9.89
C SER A 73 -5.29 1.37 -11.36
N VAL A 74 -5.95 2.49 -11.64
CA VAL A 74 -6.05 3.07 -13.00
C VAL A 74 -5.78 4.57 -12.95
N LEU A 75 -5.28 5.13 -14.05
CA LEU A 75 -5.20 6.59 -14.21
C LEU A 75 -6.37 7.10 -15.05
N VAL A 76 -7.08 8.13 -14.55
CA VAL A 76 -8.26 8.69 -15.22
C VAL A 76 -8.13 10.20 -15.48
N GLY A 77 -8.77 10.67 -16.55
CA GLY A 77 -8.82 12.08 -16.95
C GLY A 77 -7.97 12.41 -18.18
N GLN A 78 -8.25 13.54 -18.84
CA GLN A 78 -7.63 13.93 -20.12
C GLN A 78 -6.10 14.13 -20.06
N ARG A 79 -5.54 14.20 -18.85
CA ARG A 79 -4.09 14.24 -18.59
C ARG A 79 -3.72 13.43 -17.34
N TYR A 80 -4.47 12.36 -17.06
CA TYR A 80 -4.26 11.49 -15.90
C TYR A 80 -4.26 12.19 -14.54
N GLY A 81 -4.97 13.31 -14.37
CA GLY A 81 -4.91 14.09 -13.13
C GLY A 81 -5.45 13.38 -11.88
N THR A 82 -5.91 12.14 -11.96
CA THR A 82 -6.29 11.35 -10.78
C THR A 82 -5.95 9.87 -10.96
N GLY A 83 -5.14 9.35 -10.05
CA GLY A 83 -4.95 7.91 -9.86
C GLY A 83 -6.09 7.35 -9.01
N GLN A 84 -6.64 6.22 -9.39
CA GLN A 84 -7.70 5.53 -8.67
C GLN A 84 -7.18 4.18 -8.19
N LEU A 85 -6.99 4.04 -6.87
CA LEU A 85 -6.72 2.76 -6.22
C LEU A 85 -8.05 2.03 -6.03
N LEU A 86 -8.30 1.05 -6.90
CA LEU A 86 -9.55 0.28 -6.96
C LEU A 86 -9.56 -0.83 -5.90
N TRP A 87 -8.45 -1.57 -5.82
CA TRP A 87 -8.31 -2.68 -4.89
C TRP A 87 -6.95 -2.66 -4.20
N LEU A 88 -6.94 -3.01 -2.92
CA LEU A 88 -5.73 -3.29 -2.16
C LEU A 88 -6.01 -4.51 -1.28
N HIS A 89 -5.42 -5.64 -1.64
CA HIS A 89 -5.58 -6.90 -0.93
C HIS A 89 -4.27 -7.31 -0.27
N VAL A 90 -4.38 -7.75 0.98
CA VAL A 90 -3.29 -8.39 1.72
C VAL A 90 -3.78 -9.76 2.14
N HIS A 91 -2.99 -10.78 1.80
CA HIS A 91 -3.28 -12.15 2.20
C HIS A 91 -3.41 -12.22 3.74
N PRO A 92 -4.40 -12.94 4.29
CA PRO A 92 -4.67 -12.96 5.73
C PRO A 92 -3.43 -13.25 6.60
N ASP A 93 -2.58 -14.19 6.19
CA ASP A 93 -1.36 -14.58 6.92
C ASP A 93 -0.26 -13.49 6.95
N HIS A 94 -0.41 -12.44 6.14
CA HIS A 94 0.54 -11.33 6.06
C HIS A 94 -0.03 -10.00 6.60
N ARG A 95 -1.22 -10.01 7.19
CA ARG A 95 -1.82 -8.83 7.83
C ARG A 95 -1.08 -8.45 9.11
N SER A 96 -1.28 -7.21 9.57
CA SER A 96 -0.58 -6.60 10.73
C SER A 96 0.96 -6.60 10.63
N SER A 97 1.50 -7.01 9.47
CA SER A 97 2.91 -6.90 9.12
C SER A 97 3.19 -5.65 8.27
N GLY A 98 2.22 -4.72 8.20
CA GLY A 98 2.19 -3.45 7.46
C GLY A 98 2.57 -3.58 5.98
N VAL A 99 2.30 -4.75 5.42
CA VAL A 99 2.25 -4.98 3.97
C VAL A 99 1.26 -4.01 3.33
N GLY A 100 0.08 -3.83 3.93
CA GLY A 100 -0.99 -2.98 3.39
C GLY A 100 -0.59 -1.52 3.24
N VAL A 101 -0.09 -0.90 4.30
CA VAL A 101 0.39 0.49 4.27
C VAL A 101 1.54 0.68 3.29
N ARG A 102 2.52 -0.23 3.26
CA ARG A 102 3.63 -0.13 2.30
C ARG A 102 3.15 -0.25 0.87
N LEU A 103 2.22 -1.16 0.61
CA LEU A 103 1.63 -1.34 -0.71
C LEU A 103 0.82 -0.09 -1.13
N LEU A 104 0.07 0.53 -0.22
CA LEU A 104 -0.60 1.81 -0.44
C LEU A 104 0.41 2.90 -0.83
N VAL A 105 1.49 3.06 -0.07
CA VAL A 105 2.58 4.02 -0.33
C VAL A 105 3.17 3.81 -1.71
N ARG A 106 3.55 2.56 -2.04
CA ARG A 106 4.16 2.24 -3.34
C ARG A 106 3.21 2.47 -4.50
N THR A 107 1.94 2.16 -4.30
CA THR A 107 0.92 2.38 -5.33
C THR A 107 0.72 3.86 -5.59
N ARG A 108 0.65 4.67 -4.52
CA ARG A 108 0.59 6.12 -4.63
C ARG A 108 1.80 6.69 -5.35
N GLU A 109 3.02 6.34 -4.92
CA GLU A 109 4.27 6.77 -5.56
C GLU A 109 4.24 6.48 -7.07
N ARG A 110 3.87 5.25 -7.46
CA ARG A 110 3.82 4.83 -8.87
C ARG A 110 2.75 5.59 -9.67
N LEU A 111 1.57 5.84 -9.09
CA LEU A 111 0.52 6.63 -9.73
C LEU A 111 0.96 8.08 -9.99
N LEU A 112 1.65 8.70 -9.01
CA LEU A 112 2.19 10.05 -9.17
C LEU A 112 3.30 10.09 -10.24
N GLU A 113 4.18 9.09 -10.28
CA GLU A 113 5.21 8.96 -11.32
C GLU A 113 4.62 8.83 -12.74
N GLU A 114 3.48 8.15 -12.86
CA GLU A 114 2.72 8.01 -14.12
C GLU A 114 1.87 9.25 -14.46
N GLY A 115 1.90 10.29 -13.63
CA GLY A 115 1.32 11.60 -13.91
C GLY A 115 0.01 11.91 -13.20
N ALA A 116 -0.37 11.14 -12.18
CA ALA A 116 -1.44 11.54 -11.27
C ALA A 116 -1.06 12.77 -10.44
N ASP A 117 -1.99 13.72 -10.32
CA ASP A 117 -1.85 14.86 -9.41
C ASP A 117 -2.38 14.54 -8.00
N GLN A 118 -3.26 13.55 -7.89
CA GLN A 118 -3.89 13.09 -6.65
C GLN A 118 -4.31 11.62 -6.77
N VAL A 119 -4.50 10.95 -5.64
CA VAL A 119 -5.00 9.58 -5.55
C VAL A 119 -6.36 9.55 -4.86
N ARG A 120 -7.27 8.74 -5.41
CA ARG A 120 -8.53 8.36 -4.79
C ARG A 120 -8.58 6.87 -4.51
N CYS A 121 -9.14 6.52 -3.38
CA CYS A 121 -9.28 5.14 -2.95
C CYS A 121 -10.76 4.78 -2.77
N PHE A 122 -11.07 3.52 -2.97
CA PHE A 122 -12.43 3.00 -2.95
C PHE A 122 -12.54 1.86 -1.94
N VAL A 123 -13.63 1.83 -1.17
CA VAL A 123 -13.90 0.77 -0.19
C VAL A 123 -15.39 0.65 0.10
N LEU A 124 -15.90 -0.58 0.23
CA LEU A 124 -17.30 -0.80 0.61
C LEU A 124 -17.60 -0.15 1.97
N ALA A 125 -18.76 0.49 2.09
CA ALA A 125 -19.15 1.22 3.29
C ALA A 125 -19.22 0.32 4.54
N ASP A 126 -19.60 -0.95 4.35
CA ASP A 126 -19.67 -1.95 5.41
C ASP A 126 -18.29 -2.53 5.80
N ASN A 127 -17.24 -2.28 5.01
CA ASN A 127 -15.88 -2.69 5.36
C ASN A 127 -15.25 -1.68 6.34
N GLU A 128 -15.67 -1.73 7.61
CA GLU A 128 -15.18 -0.83 8.66
C GLU A 128 -13.65 -0.83 8.78
N GLY A 129 -13.01 -1.99 8.57
CA GLY A 129 -11.55 -2.12 8.61
C GLY A 129 -10.85 -1.34 7.50
N GLY A 130 -11.35 -1.44 6.26
CA GLY A 130 -10.82 -0.71 5.11
C GLY A 130 -11.10 0.80 5.16
N ASN A 131 -12.25 1.21 5.69
CA ASN A 131 -12.57 2.63 5.89
C ASN A 131 -11.60 3.27 6.89
N ARG A 132 -11.43 2.66 8.06
CA ARG A 132 -10.45 3.10 9.06
C ARG A 132 -9.02 3.06 8.51
N PHE A 133 -8.67 2.04 7.71
CA PHE A 133 -7.37 1.99 7.05
C PHE A 133 -7.12 3.23 6.20
N TYR A 134 -8.07 3.72 5.39
CA TYR A 134 -7.82 4.96 4.63
C TYR A 134 -7.79 6.22 5.53
N GLU A 135 -8.65 6.29 6.55
CA GLU A 135 -8.67 7.40 7.51
C GLU A 135 -7.35 7.53 8.29
N ASP A 136 -6.80 6.41 8.75
CA ASP A 136 -5.55 6.35 9.53
C ASP A 136 -4.30 6.68 8.66
N HIS A 137 -4.44 6.70 7.33
CA HIS A 137 -3.32 6.87 6.39
C HIS A 137 -3.47 8.09 5.48
N GLY A 138 -4.00 9.19 6.02
CA GLY A 138 -3.99 10.51 5.37
C GLY A 138 -5.03 10.69 4.25
N PHE A 139 -6.13 9.93 4.29
CA PHE A 139 -7.27 10.16 3.39
C PHE A 139 -8.52 10.61 4.15
N GLU A 140 -9.25 11.51 3.50
CA GLU A 140 -10.56 11.97 3.95
C GLU A 140 -11.65 11.41 3.04
N ARG A 141 -12.81 11.09 3.63
CA ARG A 141 -13.97 10.66 2.86
C ARG A 141 -14.52 11.82 2.03
N ALA A 142 -14.34 11.74 0.72
CA ALA A 142 -14.74 12.76 -0.25
C ALA A 142 -16.12 12.51 -0.87
N GLY A 143 -16.66 11.29 -0.76
CA GLY A 143 -17.97 10.96 -1.30
C GLY A 143 -18.35 9.49 -1.15
N GLN A 144 -19.43 9.11 -1.83
CA GLN A 144 -19.93 7.74 -1.93
C GLN A 144 -20.44 7.49 -3.34
N ARG A 145 -20.42 6.23 -3.78
CA ARG A 145 -21.08 5.75 -5.00
C ARG A 145 -21.74 4.40 -4.77
N GLU A 146 -22.59 4.00 -5.71
CA GLU A 146 -23.13 2.64 -5.75
C GLU A 146 -22.26 1.77 -6.67
N VAL A 147 -22.05 0.52 -6.29
CA VAL A 147 -21.37 -0.50 -7.07
C VAL A 147 -22.18 -1.79 -7.06
N ASP A 148 -22.33 -2.40 -8.23
CA ASP A 148 -22.99 -3.70 -8.35
C ASP A 148 -21.95 -4.82 -8.24
N ILE A 149 -22.20 -5.77 -7.34
CA ILE A 149 -21.38 -6.95 -7.12
C ILE A 149 -22.30 -8.17 -7.24
N GLY A 150 -22.13 -8.95 -8.30
CA GLY A 150 -23.12 -9.99 -8.65
C GLY A 150 -24.49 -9.38 -8.96
N ASP A 151 -25.53 -9.86 -8.28
CA ASP A 151 -26.91 -9.39 -8.43
C ASP A 151 -27.33 -8.35 -7.37
N GLU A 152 -26.38 -7.88 -6.55
CA GLU A 152 -26.62 -6.98 -5.42
C GLU A 152 -25.90 -5.63 -5.61
N THR A 153 -26.50 -4.55 -5.12
CA THR A 153 -25.93 -3.19 -5.14
C THR A 153 -25.44 -2.80 -3.75
N PHE A 154 -24.19 -2.34 -3.66
CA PHE A 154 -23.52 -1.92 -2.43
C PHE A 154 -23.12 -0.46 -2.48
N THR A 155 -22.99 0.17 -1.31
CA THR A 155 -22.40 1.51 -1.20
C THR A 155 -20.88 1.40 -1.05
N GLU A 156 -20.17 2.19 -1.84
CA GLU A 156 -18.72 2.32 -1.76
C GLU A 156 -18.35 3.76 -1.38
N ASN A 157 -17.53 3.90 -0.34
CA ASN A 157 -16.97 5.16 0.08
C ASN A 157 -15.78 5.54 -0.81
N ILE A 158 -15.70 6.83 -1.14
CA ILE A 158 -14.60 7.41 -1.91
C ILE A 158 -13.75 8.22 -0.94
N TYR A 159 -12.48 7.85 -0.85
CA TYR A 159 -11.46 8.52 -0.06
C TYR A 159 -10.53 9.31 -1.00
N ALA A 160 -10.14 10.51 -0.61
CA ALA A 160 -9.17 11.33 -1.32
C ALA A 160 -8.13 11.86 -0.33
N GLU A 161 -6.93 12.17 -0.81
CA GLU A 161 -5.87 12.74 0.03
C GLU A 161 -6.35 14.03 0.70
N SER A 162 -6.12 14.16 2.01
CA SER A 162 -6.41 15.38 2.76
C SER A 162 -5.50 16.52 2.31
N GLY A 163 -6.08 17.66 1.94
CA GLY A 163 -5.37 18.93 1.76
C GLY A 163 -4.13 18.91 0.84
N THR A 164 -4.32 19.04 -0.47
CA THR A 164 -3.23 19.43 -1.39
C THR A 164 -2.81 20.89 -1.15
N GLU A 165 -1.99 21.13 -0.14
CA GLU A 165 -0.98 22.19 -0.21
C GLU A 165 0.35 21.50 -0.55
N GLU A 166 0.92 21.88 -1.69
CA GLU A 166 2.19 21.36 -2.19
C GLU A 166 3.24 21.43 -1.05
N ASP A 167 3.79 20.27 -0.65
CA ASP A 167 4.78 20.07 0.44
C ASP A 167 4.26 19.76 1.87
N GLU A 168 3.05 19.23 2.07
CA GLU A 168 2.72 18.53 3.34
C GLU A 168 2.87 17.01 3.20
N ASP A 169 3.73 16.44 4.06
CA ASP A 169 4.07 15.02 4.14
C ASP A 169 2.79 14.17 4.25
N TRP A 170 2.57 13.28 3.28
CA TRP A 170 1.43 12.37 3.29
C TRP A 170 1.56 11.39 4.48
N GLU A 171 0.62 11.49 5.43
CA GLU A 171 0.62 10.79 6.71
C GLU A 171 0.27 9.30 6.57
N ALA A 172 1.18 8.48 6.04
CA ALA A 172 1.03 7.02 6.02
C ALA A 172 1.75 6.38 7.21
N VAL A 173 1.14 6.42 8.40
CA VAL A 173 1.73 5.94 9.65
C VAL A 173 1.10 4.61 10.09
N ASP A 174 1.92 3.67 10.59
CA ASP A 174 1.46 2.39 11.13
C ASP A 174 2.09 2.11 12.50
N GLN A 175 1.31 1.59 13.45
CA GLN A 175 1.82 1.19 14.75
C GLN A 175 2.35 -0.24 14.70
N ARG A 176 3.58 -0.46 15.16
CA ARG A 176 4.25 -1.77 15.21
C ARG A 176 4.78 -2.08 16.59
N GLU A 177 4.59 -3.32 17.03
CA GLU A 177 5.31 -3.87 18.17
C GLU A 177 6.63 -4.48 17.66
N ILE A 178 7.77 -3.95 18.12
CA ILE A 178 9.11 -4.42 17.77
C ILE A 178 9.93 -4.54 19.05
N ASP A 179 10.50 -5.71 19.31
CA ASP A 179 11.25 -6.03 20.54
C ASP A 179 10.52 -5.70 21.86
N GLY A 180 9.18 -5.70 21.84
CA GLY A 180 8.32 -5.41 23.00
C GLY A 180 8.04 -3.92 23.23
N GLU A 181 8.46 -3.05 22.31
CA GLU A 181 8.15 -1.61 22.31
C GLU A 181 7.19 -1.29 21.15
N ASN A 182 6.20 -0.44 21.41
CA ASN A 182 5.34 0.09 20.36
C ASN A 182 6.03 1.27 19.69
N VAL A 183 6.21 1.20 18.38
CA VAL A 183 6.77 2.27 17.56
C VAL A 183 5.80 2.62 16.43
N TYR A 184 5.81 3.88 16.02
CA TYR A 184 4.96 4.43 14.97
C TYR A 184 5.82 4.67 13.72
N VAL A 185 5.57 3.94 12.65
CA VAL A 185 6.41 3.96 11.45
C VAL A 185 5.74 4.81 10.38
N SER A 186 6.39 5.90 9.98
CA SER A 186 5.93 6.75 8.88
C SER A 186 6.49 6.22 7.56
N TYR A 187 5.61 5.67 6.72
CA TYR A 187 5.97 5.20 5.38
C TYR A 187 5.95 6.30 4.33
N GLY A 188 5.26 7.42 4.59
CA GLY A 188 5.28 8.61 3.74
C GLY A 188 6.65 9.28 3.68
N GLU A 189 7.40 9.24 4.78
CA GLU A 189 8.74 9.82 4.90
C GLU A 189 9.88 8.84 4.50
N ALA A 190 9.60 7.93 3.57
CA ALA A 190 10.54 6.90 3.17
C ALA A 190 11.84 7.48 2.59
N VAL A 191 12.99 7.04 3.11
CA VAL A 191 14.30 7.35 2.51
C VAL A 191 14.80 6.18 1.67
N ARG A 192 15.37 6.50 0.50
CA ARG A 192 15.84 5.50 -0.45
C ARG A 192 16.92 4.60 0.16
N GLY A 193 16.76 3.28 0.04
CA GLY A 193 17.78 2.29 0.39
C GLY A 193 18.34 1.53 -0.80
N SER A 194 19.36 0.71 -0.55
CA SER A 194 20.03 -0.07 -1.58
C SER A 194 19.25 -1.30 -2.02
N LYS A 195 18.46 -1.89 -1.11
CA LYS A 195 17.58 -3.04 -1.33
C LYS A 195 16.11 -2.63 -1.30
N SER A 196 15.71 -1.91 -0.24
CA SER A 196 14.36 -1.37 -0.02
C SER A 196 14.49 -0.06 0.78
N PRO A 197 13.51 0.86 0.81
CA PRO A 197 13.58 2.06 1.62
C PRO A 197 13.78 1.79 3.12
N PHE A 198 14.20 2.83 3.82
CA PHE A 198 14.09 2.92 5.27
C PHE A 198 12.94 3.87 5.61
N TYR A 199 12.21 3.53 6.65
CA TYR A 199 11.07 4.31 7.12
C TYR A 199 11.38 4.83 8.52
N PRO A 200 11.23 6.13 8.81
CA PRO A 200 11.44 6.62 10.17
C PRO A 200 10.41 6.00 11.11
N ALA A 201 10.88 5.62 12.29
CA ALA A 201 10.06 5.07 13.37
C ALA A 201 10.12 6.03 14.56
N TYR A 202 8.98 6.31 15.16
CA TYR A 202 8.77 7.28 16.24
C TYR A 202 8.28 6.58 17.49
N GLY A 203 8.56 7.17 18.66
CA GLY A 203 8.08 6.65 19.94
C GLY A 203 6.59 6.89 20.21
N THR A 204 6.00 7.88 19.53
CA THR A 204 4.60 8.30 19.68
C THR A 204 3.95 8.54 18.31
N ASP A 205 2.63 8.61 18.30
CA ASP A 205 1.78 8.94 17.14
C ASP A 205 1.88 10.43 16.71
N GLU A 206 2.43 11.29 17.57
CA GLU A 206 2.69 12.71 17.26
C GLU A 206 3.90 12.93 16.34
N LEU A 207 4.69 11.88 16.05
CA LEU A 207 5.86 11.90 15.15
C LEU A 207 6.97 12.91 15.50
N GLU A 208 7.03 13.40 16.74
CA GLU A 208 8.00 14.43 17.15
C GLU A 208 9.39 13.84 17.50
N ASP A 209 9.42 12.65 18.12
CA ASP A 209 10.62 12.01 18.63
C ASP A 209 10.97 10.74 17.85
N ARG A 210 11.83 10.88 16.83
CA ARG A 210 12.27 9.74 16.01
C ARG A 210 13.09 8.76 16.85
N TYR A 211 12.50 7.61 17.12
CA TYR A 211 13.09 6.46 17.81
C TYR A 211 14.19 5.79 16.96
N GLY A 212 13.97 5.64 15.66
CA GLY A 212 14.90 4.92 14.78
C GLY A 212 14.44 4.82 13.33
N TRP A 213 14.86 3.76 12.65
CA TRP A 213 14.49 3.48 11.26
C TRP A 213 14.08 2.02 11.09
N LEU A 214 12.91 1.79 10.52
CA LEU A 214 12.51 0.47 10.08
C LEU A 214 13.18 0.16 8.73
N CYS A 215 13.89 -0.95 8.65
CA CYS A 215 14.39 -1.45 7.38
C CYS A 215 13.27 -2.08 6.56
N GLY A 216 12.85 -1.43 5.47
CA GLY A 216 11.80 -1.94 4.59
C GLY A 216 12.08 -3.26 3.87
N ASN A 217 13.32 -3.78 3.97
CA ASN A 217 13.67 -5.08 3.38
C ASN A 217 13.37 -6.26 4.31
N CYS A 218 13.62 -6.08 5.62
CA CYS A 218 13.59 -7.18 6.60
C CYS A 218 12.78 -6.86 7.87
N ASP A 219 12.08 -5.72 7.90
CA ASP A 219 11.27 -5.25 9.03
C ASP A 219 12.06 -5.10 10.36
N SER A 220 13.39 -5.07 10.32
CA SER A 220 14.24 -4.86 11.50
C SER A 220 14.47 -3.37 11.75
N ILE A 221 14.39 -2.95 13.01
CA ILE A 221 14.83 -1.62 13.48
C ILE A 221 16.30 -1.59 13.93
N ASP A 222 16.97 -2.75 13.92
CA ASP A 222 18.40 -2.84 14.23
C ASP A 222 19.21 -2.30 13.05
N ASN A 223 19.55 -1.02 13.16
CA ASN A 223 20.38 -0.31 12.19
C ASN A 223 21.47 0.49 12.89
N ALA A 224 22.62 0.57 12.23
CA ALA A 224 23.68 1.48 12.58
C ALA A 224 23.48 2.78 11.78
N MET A 225 23.40 3.91 12.50
CA MET A 225 23.47 5.24 11.90
C MET A 225 24.78 5.90 12.32
N ASP A 226 25.55 6.39 11.34
CA ASP A 226 26.74 7.20 11.63
C ASP A 226 26.40 8.68 11.81
N THR A 227 27.38 9.48 12.24
CA THR A 227 27.21 10.93 12.44
C THR A 227 26.91 11.71 11.16
N MET A 228 27.06 11.07 9.99
CA MET A 228 26.72 11.65 8.68
C MET A 228 25.33 11.24 8.22
N GLY A 229 24.53 10.57 9.06
CA GLY A 229 23.18 10.13 8.74
C GLY A 229 23.14 8.97 7.74
N ARG A 230 24.26 8.26 7.52
CA ARG A 230 24.27 7.02 6.74
C ARG A 230 23.72 5.90 7.60
N ILE A 231 22.74 5.18 7.04
CA ILE A 231 22.03 4.10 7.72
C ILE A 231 22.44 2.79 7.07
N GLU A 232 22.79 1.80 7.89
CA GLU A 232 22.96 0.41 7.48
C GLU A 232 22.15 -0.50 8.40
N CYS A 233 21.30 -1.35 7.83
CA CYS A 233 20.58 -2.36 8.59
C CYS A 233 21.55 -3.49 8.98
N ASN A 234 21.69 -3.75 10.28
CA ASN A 234 22.59 -4.77 10.81
C ASN A 234 22.12 -6.20 10.46
N SER A 235 20.81 -6.39 10.27
CA SER A 235 20.20 -7.68 9.96
C SER A 235 20.38 -8.12 8.50
N CYS A 236 20.20 -7.22 7.54
CA CYS A 236 20.20 -7.59 6.12
C CYS A 236 21.19 -6.81 5.24
N GLY A 237 21.96 -5.87 5.80
CA GLY A 237 22.93 -5.05 5.06
C GLY A 237 22.32 -4.08 4.05
N ASN A 238 21.02 -3.76 4.16
CA ASN A 238 20.42 -2.66 3.41
C ASN A 238 21.10 -1.35 3.81
N ARG A 239 21.35 -0.44 2.87
CA ARG A 239 22.05 0.83 3.12
C ARG A 239 21.28 2.01 2.55
N ARG A 240 21.13 3.09 3.32
CA ARG A 240 20.54 4.34 2.81
C ARG A 240 21.39 4.83 1.63
N LYS A 241 20.75 5.06 0.50
CA LYS A 241 21.36 5.72 -0.66
C LYS A 241 21.25 7.22 -0.46
N ALA A 242 22.31 7.93 -0.81
CA ALA A 242 22.30 9.38 -0.84
C ALA A 242 21.14 9.87 -1.73
N THR A 243 20.39 10.87 -1.29
CA THR A 243 19.45 11.55 -2.18
C THR A 243 20.25 12.32 -3.23
N ARG A 244 19.67 12.59 -4.40
CA ARG A 244 20.35 13.38 -5.45
C ARG A 244 20.80 14.78 -4.96
N TRP A 245 20.30 15.20 -3.80
CA TRP A 245 20.55 16.46 -3.11
C TRP A 245 21.47 16.36 -1.88
N ASP A 246 22.13 15.22 -1.62
CA ASP A 246 23.25 15.14 -0.66
C ASP A 246 24.49 15.86 -1.24
N ALA A 247 24.38 17.18 -1.39
CA ALA A 247 25.48 18.08 -1.72
C ALA A 247 26.39 18.20 -0.49
N SER A 248 27.18 17.17 -0.23
CA SER A 248 28.42 17.26 0.56
C SER A 248 29.65 17.47 -0.34
N TYR A 249 29.44 17.90 -1.58
CA TYR A 249 30.49 18.41 -2.47
C TYR A 249 30.27 19.89 -2.78
N LEU A 250 30.49 20.75 -1.78
CA LEU A 250 31.03 22.10 -1.92
C LEU A 250 31.94 22.39 -0.71
#